data_AF-R7QG92-F1
#
_entry.id   AF-R7QG92-F1
#
_cell.length_a   1.000
_cell.length_b   1.000
_cell.length_c   1.000
_cell.angle_alpha   90.00
_cell.angle_beta   90.00
_cell.angle_gamma   90.00
#
_symmetry.space_group_name_H-M   'P 1'
#
loop_
_entity.id
_entity.type
_entity.pdbx_description
1 polymer ?
#
loop_
_entity_poly.entity_id
_entity_poly.type
_entity_poly.pdbx_seq_one_letter_code
_entity_poly.pdbx_strand_id
1 'polypeptide(L)'
;MTGELNELIQIVGDDLLVTNPERIERAIETSACNGLLLKVNQIGTVTEAIEANNLSRNAGFGVMVSHRSGETEDAFIAALCAGLGTGQIKAGAPCRSERLAKYNELLRIEEETGDQAVFAGEYWRDPWMLQDSSKGASNW
;
A
#
# COMPACT_ATOMS: atom_id res chain seq x y z
N MET A 1 -15.23 18.67 -1.22
CA MET A 1 -14.03 18.41 -0.41
C MET A 1 -13.20 17.24 -0.94
N THR A 2 -13.59 15.96 -0.80
CA THR A 2 -12.75 14.84 -1.30
C THR A 2 -12.52 14.92 -2.82
N GLY A 3 -13.57 15.21 -3.60
CA GLY A 3 -13.43 15.38 -5.06
C GLY A 3 -12.56 16.55 -5.49
N GLU A 4 -12.46 17.62 -4.69
CA GLU A 4 -11.63 18.80 -5.01
C GLU A 4 -10.16 18.56 -4.65
N LEU A 5 -9.89 17.67 -3.69
CA LEU A 5 -8.57 17.38 -3.15
C LEU A 5 -7.95 16.10 -3.74
N ASN A 6 -8.70 15.36 -4.57
CA ASN A 6 -8.32 14.03 -5.04
C ASN A 6 -6.95 14.00 -5.71
N GLU A 7 -6.63 14.97 -6.56
CA GLU A 7 -5.35 15.01 -7.29
C GLU A 7 -4.21 15.68 -6.49
N LEU A 8 -4.53 16.34 -5.38
CA LEU A 8 -3.56 17.13 -4.63
C LEU A 8 -2.99 16.35 -3.44
N ILE A 9 -3.81 15.53 -2.79
CA ILE A 9 -3.44 14.82 -1.57
C ILE A 9 -4.05 13.42 -1.51
N GLN A 10 -3.41 12.53 -0.74
CA GLN A 10 -4.02 11.27 -0.35
C GLN A 10 -4.82 11.44 0.95
N ILE A 11 -6.05 10.97 0.92
CA ILE A 11 -6.99 10.90 2.03
C ILE A 11 -7.16 9.41 2.34
N VAL A 12 -6.50 8.96 3.41
CA VAL A 12 -6.41 7.53 3.74
C VAL A 12 -7.51 7.13 4.73
N GLY A 13 -8.30 6.12 4.37
CA GLY A 13 -9.27 5.49 5.25
C GLY A 13 -8.64 4.36 6.07
N ASP A 14 -8.63 4.53 7.40
CA ASP A 14 -8.22 3.50 8.37
C ASP A 14 -9.45 2.90 9.07
N ASP A 15 -9.88 3.48 10.20
CA ASP A 15 -11.06 3.00 10.95
C ASP A 15 -12.38 3.12 10.17
N LEU A 16 -12.40 3.99 9.15
CA LEU A 16 -13.51 4.10 8.22
C LEU A 16 -13.69 2.79 7.44
N LEU A 17 -12.58 2.24 6.93
CA LEU A 17 -12.58 1.10 5.99
C LEU A 17 -12.35 -0.24 6.69
N VAL A 18 -11.54 -0.26 7.76
CA VAL A 18 -11.12 -1.45 8.52
C VAL A 18 -10.70 -2.64 7.65
N THR A 19 -10.11 -2.36 6.48
CA THR A 19 -9.74 -3.38 5.48
C THR A 19 -10.92 -4.27 5.04
N ASN A 20 -12.16 -3.80 5.15
CA ASN A 20 -13.36 -4.56 4.83
C ASN A 20 -13.90 -4.20 3.42
N PRO A 21 -14.09 -5.17 2.51
CA PRO A 21 -14.53 -4.91 1.13
C PRO A 21 -15.84 -4.11 1.02
N GLU A 22 -16.88 -4.45 1.78
CA GLU A 22 -18.18 -3.74 1.73
C GLU A 22 -18.05 -2.27 2.11
N ARG A 23 -17.18 -1.96 3.09
CA ARG A 23 -16.89 -0.57 3.50
C ARG A 23 -16.06 0.17 2.46
N ILE A 24 -15.13 -0.52 1.80
CA ILE A 24 -14.34 0.03 0.70
C ILE A 24 -15.26 0.39 -0.47
N GLU A 25 -16.13 -0.52 -0.90
CA GLU A 25 -17.12 -0.28 -1.96
C GLU A 25 -17.96 0.96 -1.65
N ARG A 26 -18.53 1.03 -0.43
CA ARG A 26 -19.30 2.19 0.00
C ARG A 26 -18.47 3.48 -0.01
N ALA A 27 -17.20 3.44 0.38
CA ALA A 27 -16.34 4.61 0.38
C ALA A 27 -15.99 5.08 -1.04
N ILE A 28 -15.88 4.16 -2.00
CA ILE A 28 -15.73 4.45 -3.42
C ILE A 28 -17.01 5.13 -3.94
N GLU A 29 -18.17 4.52 -3.73
CA GLU A 29 -19.47 5.05 -4.16
C GLU A 29 -19.75 6.47 -3.65
N THR A 30 -19.38 6.72 -2.39
CA THR A 30 -19.62 8.01 -1.73
C THR A 30 -18.47 8.99 -1.87
N SER A 31 -17.38 8.62 -2.56
CA SER A 31 -16.16 9.41 -2.68
C SER A 31 -15.65 9.91 -1.31
N ALA A 32 -15.63 9.03 -0.31
CA ALA A 32 -15.31 9.38 1.07
C ALA A 32 -13.80 9.55 1.31
N CYS A 33 -12.97 8.83 0.56
CA CYS A 33 -11.51 8.87 0.64
C CYS A 33 -10.91 8.40 -0.71
N ASN A 34 -9.59 8.39 -0.85
CA ASN A 34 -8.91 7.92 -2.06
C ASN A 34 -7.69 7.03 -1.76
N GLY A 35 -7.64 6.49 -0.55
CA GLY A 35 -6.60 5.55 -0.14
C GLY A 35 -7.06 4.60 0.94
N LEU A 36 -6.57 3.36 0.87
CA LEU A 36 -6.79 2.31 1.87
C LEU A 36 -5.56 2.18 2.77
N LEU A 37 -5.76 2.20 4.09
CA LEU A 37 -4.76 1.69 5.02
C LEU A 37 -4.98 0.20 5.26
N LEU A 38 -4.22 -0.64 4.57
CA LEU A 38 -4.40 -2.09 4.59
C LEU A 38 -3.73 -2.69 5.84
N LYS A 39 -4.54 -3.30 6.72
CA LYS A 39 -4.08 -4.05 7.89
C LYS A 39 -4.61 -5.48 7.79
N VAL A 40 -3.73 -6.42 7.45
CA VAL A 40 -4.08 -7.83 7.20
C VAL A 40 -4.88 -8.45 8.35
N ASN A 41 -4.50 -8.15 9.59
CA ASN A 41 -5.18 -8.71 10.76
C ASN A 41 -6.50 -8.02 11.14
N GLN A 42 -6.92 -6.96 10.42
CA GLN A 42 -8.29 -6.45 10.54
C GLN A 42 -9.28 -7.29 9.73
N ILE A 43 -8.87 -7.77 8.55
CA ILE A 43 -9.73 -8.58 7.69
C ILE A 43 -9.62 -10.08 8.01
N GLY A 44 -8.44 -10.53 8.44
CA GLY A 44 -8.24 -11.85 9.05
C GLY A 44 -7.44 -12.83 8.19
N THR A 45 -7.53 -12.76 6.86
CA THR A 45 -6.80 -13.65 5.96
C THR A 45 -5.99 -12.91 4.90
N VAL A 46 -4.98 -13.60 4.34
CA VAL A 46 -4.17 -13.08 3.23
C VAL A 46 -5.01 -12.93 1.96
N THR A 47 -5.89 -13.90 1.66
CA THR A 47 -6.75 -13.85 0.48
C THR A 47 -7.64 -12.61 0.49
N GLU A 48 -8.34 -12.35 1.59
CA GLU A 48 -9.23 -11.19 1.69
C GLU A 48 -8.43 -9.86 1.69
N ALA A 49 -7.20 -9.85 2.22
CA ALA A 49 -6.32 -8.69 2.11
C ALA A 49 -5.92 -8.39 0.66
N ILE A 50 -5.64 -9.43 -0.14
CA ILE A 50 -5.35 -9.28 -1.58
C ILE A 50 -6.60 -8.78 -2.32
N GLU A 51 -7.78 -9.30 -2.00
CA GLU A 51 -9.05 -8.84 -2.57
C GLU A 51 -9.32 -7.37 -2.25
N ALA A 52 -9.14 -6.95 -0.99
CA ALA A 52 -9.28 -5.55 -0.58
C ALA A 52 -8.29 -4.62 -1.30
N ASN A 53 -7.04 -5.07 -1.49
CA ASN A 53 -6.04 -4.35 -2.29
C ASN A 53 -6.50 -4.19 -3.75
N ASN A 54 -6.93 -5.28 -4.39
CA ASN A 54 -7.31 -5.26 -5.80
C ASN A 54 -8.56 -4.42 -6.04
N LEU A 55 -9.56 -4.52 -5.16
CA LEU A 55 -10.74 -3.67 -5.17
C LEU A 55 -10.36 -2.18 -5.10
N SER A 56 -9.50 -1.82 -4.15
CA SER A 56 -9.04 -0.44 -3.97
C SER A 56 -8.28 0.07 -5.19
N ARG A 57 -7.30 -0.72 -5.68
CA ARG A 57 -6.49 -0.39 -6.86
C ARG A 57 -7.34 -0.21 -8.11
N ASN A 58 -8.30 -1.10 -8.36
CA ASN A 58 -9.20 -1.02 -9.51
C ASN A 58 -10.09 0.23 -9.47
N ALA A 59 -10.38 0.74 -8.29
CA ALA A 59 -11.10 2.01 -8.08
C ALA A 59 -10.19 3.25 -8.09
N GLY A 60 -8.89 3.09 -8.37
CA GLY A 60 -7.92 4.18 -8.38
C GLY A 60 -7.47 4.66 -6.99
N PHE A 61 -7.77 3.91 -5.92
CA PHE A 61 -7.26 4.24 -4.59
C PHE A 61 -5.80 3.84 -4.47
N GLY A 62 -5.01 4.68 -3.80
CA GLY A 62 -3.69 4.25 -3.31
C GLY A 62 -3.83 3.26 -2.16
N VAL A 63 -2.96 2.25 -2.09
CA VAL A 63 -2.97 1.27 -1.00
C VAL A 63 -1.70 1.42 -0.18
N MET A 64 -1.84 1.59 1.14
CA MET A 64 -0.72 1.69 2.07
C MET A 64 -0.79 0.51 3.05
N VAL A 65 0.13 -0.43 2.91
CA VAL A 65 0.25 -1.54 3.87
C VAL A 65 0.71 -0.99 5.22
N SER A 66 0.05 -1.40 6.31
CA SER A 66 0.29 -0.83 7.63
C SER A 66 0.58 -1.89 8.68
N HIS A 67 1.48 -1.54 9.59
CA HIS A 67 1.66 -2.24 10.85
C HIS A 67 0.44 -2.10 11.79
N ARG A 68 0.55 -2.69 12.98
CA ARG A 68 -0.27 -2.38 14.16
C ARG A 68 0.53 -1.69 15.26
N SER A 69 -0.14 -1.15 16.27
CA SER A 69 0.54 -0.55 17.42
C SER A 69 1.30 -1.60 18.23
N GLY A 70 0.71 -2.78 18.45
CA GLY A 70 1.41 -3.97 18.94
C GLY A 70 1.94 -4.78 17.75
N GLU A 71 3.26 -4.80 17.57
CA GLU A 71 3.95 -5.54 16.51
C GLU A 71 4.88 -6.60 17.09
N THR A 72 5.24 -7.56 16.23
CA THR A 72 6.25 -8.59 16.49
C THR A 72 7.46 -8.38 15.57
N GLU A 73 8.48 -9.21 15.72
CA GLU A 73 9.62 -9.29 14.80
C GLU A 73 9.26 -9.84 13.40
N ASP A 74 8.05 -10.35 13.21
CA ASP A 74 7.58 -10.84 11.92
C ASP A 74 7.57 -9.71 10.88
N ALA A 75 8.26 -9.91 9.77
CA ALA A 75 8.37 -8.94 8.68
C ALA A 75 7.39 -9.18 7.52
N PHE A 76 6.39 -10.06 7.69
CA PHE A 76 5.43 -10.47 6.65
C PHE A 76 4.88 -9.32 5.81
N ILE A 77 4.53 -8.20 6.45
CA ILE A 77 3.93 -7.05 5.74
C ILE A 77 4.89 -6.36 4.76
N ALA A 78 6.21 -6.52 4.92
CA ALA A 78 7.19 -6.05 3.95
C ALA A 78 7.10 -6.84 2.64
N ALA A 79 7.11 -8.17 2.73
CA ALA A 79 6.91 -9.06 1.59
C ALA A 79 5.54 -8.87 0.94
N LEU A 80 4.48 -8.69 1.75
CA LEU A 80 3.15 -8.40 1.23
C LEU A 80 3.11 -7.08 0.45
N CYS A 81 3.74 -6.02 0.97
CA CYS A 81 3.82 -4.72 0.32
C CYS A 81 4.52 -4.80 -1.04
N ALA A 82 5.68 -5.48 -1.08
CA ALA A 82 6.45 -5.69 -2.30
C ALA A 82 5.71 -6.57 -3.30
N GLY A 83 5.16 -7.71 -2.86
CA GLY A 83 4.46 -8.67 -3.73
C GLY A 83 3.15 -8.12 -4.31
N LEU A 84 2.41 -7.29 -3.56
CA LEU A 84 1.22 -6.60 -4.09
C LEU A 84 1.59 -5.37 -4.94
N GLY A 85 2.84 -4.90 -4.88
CA GLY A 85 3.29 -3.70 -5.57
C GLY A 85 2.50 -2.45 -5.14
N THR A 86 2.23 -2.30 -3.84
CA THR A 86 1.36 -1.20 -3.34
C THR A 86 2.01 0.17 -3.38
N GLY A 87 3.35 0.23 -3.43
CA GLY A 87 4.13 1.46 -3.50
C GLY A 87 4.28 2.21 -2.16
N GLN A 88 3.54 1.82 -1.11
CA GLN A 88 3.53 2.50 0.17
C GLN A 88 3.44 1.54 1.35
N ILE A 89 4.26 1.80 2.37
CA ILE A 89 4.22 1.07 3.63
C ILE A 89 4.37 2.01 4.83
N LYS A 90 3.55 1.80 5.85
CA LYS A 90 3.66 2.44 7.16
C LYS A 90 4.06 1.42 8.21
N ALA A 91 5.37 1.26 8.40
CA ALA A 91 5.95 0.29 9.35
C ALA A 91 6.47 0.93 10.65
N GLY A 92 6.25 2.23 10.88
CA GLY A 92 6.60 2.94 12.12
C GLY A 92 7.89 3.72 12.02
N ALA A 93 8.35 4.32 13.12
CA ALA A 93 9.62 5.04 13.12
C ALA A 93 10.81 4.08 12.85
N PRO A 94 11.95 4.58 12.34
CA PRO A 94 13.18 3.79 12.19
C PRO A 94 13.86 3.56 13.55
N CYS A 95 13.09 3.06 14.52
CA CYS A 95 13.52 2.70 15.85
C CYS A 95 12.65 1.54 16.34
N ARG A 96 13.18 0.78 17.31
CA ARG A 96 12.58 -0.44 17.86
C ARG A 96 12.56 -1.59 16.84
N SER A 97 13.03 -2.76 17.27
CA SER A 97 13.34 -3.87 16.36
C SER A 97 12.12 -4.41 15.62
N GLU A 98 10.93 -4.38 16.23
CA GLU A 98 9.70 -4.83 15.58
C GLU A 98 9.28 -3.95 14.39
N ARG A 99 9.81 -2.71 14.31
CA ARG A 99 9.62 -1.80 13.17
C ARG A 99 10.74 -1.97 12.15
N LEU A 100 11.98 -1.96 12.65
CA LEU A 100 13.18 -2.12 11.82
C LEU A 100 13.19 -3.46 11.07
N ALA A 101 12.61 -4.53 11.63
CA ALA A 101 12.48 -5.81 10.96
C ALA A 101 11.84 -5.70 9.57
N LYS A 102 10.80 -4.86 9.42
CA LYS A 102 10.11 -4.65 8.15
C LYS A 102 10.95 -3.85 7.16
N TYR A 103 11.60 -2.78 7.62
CA TYR A 103 12.46 -1.97 6.75
C TYR A 103 13.69 -2.76 6.27
N ASN A 104 14.31 -3.52 7.16
CA ASN A 104 15.43 -4.39 6.80
C ASN A 104 15.01 -5.48 5.82
N GLU A 105 13.79 -6.01 5.95
CA GLU A 105 13.27 -6.98 4.99
C GLU A 105 13.03 -6.36 3.61
N LEU A 106 12.53 -5.12 3.53
CA LEU A 106 12.42 -4.42 2.24
C LEU A 106 13.79 -4.24 1.57
N LEU A 107 14.84 -3.90 2.33
CA LEU A 107 16.19 -3.78 1.80
C LEU A 107 16.73 -5.13 1.29
N ARG A 108 16.42 -6.25 1.97
CA ARG A 108 16.78 -7.59 1.50
C ARG A 108 16.03 -7.96 0.22
N ILE A 109 14.73 -7.69 0.17
CA ILE A 109 13.91 -7.93 -1.02
C ILE A 109 14.45 -7.11 -2.20
N GLU A 110 14.82 -5.84 -1.98
CA GLU A 110 15.45 -5.00 -3.00
C GLU A 110 16.79 -5.58 -3.48
N GLU A 111 17.66 -5.99 -2.55
CA GLU A 111 18.95 -6.64 -2.88
C GLU A 111 18.76 -7.93 -3.68
N GLU A 112 17.80 -8.78 -3.30
CA GLU A 112 17.49 -10.04 -3.99
C GLU A 112 16.88 -9.83 -5.37
N THR A 113 16.02 -8.81 -5.51
CA THR A 113 15.36 -8.47 -6.78
C THR A 113 16.33 -7.79 -7.75
N GLY A 114 17.35 -7.10 -7.25
CA GLY A 114 18.42 -6.50 -8.04
C GLY A 114 17.91 -5.44 -9.02
N ASP A 115 18.31 -5.56 -10.29
CA ASP A 115 17.98 -4.62 -11.36
C ASP A 115 16.50 -4.64 -11.79
N GLN A 116 15.73 -5.63 -11.33
CA GLN A 116 14.29 -5.71 -11.57
C GLN A 116 13.48 -4.88 -10.55
N ALA A 117 14.12 -4.42 -9.47
CA ALA A 117 13.46 -3.61 -8.45
C ALA A 117 13.23 -2.20 -8.97
N VAL A 118 12.02 -1.67 -8.76
CA VAL A 118 11.69 -0.28 -9.06
C VAL A 118 11.14 0.37 -7.81
N PHE A 119 11.81 1.43 -7.35
CA PHE A 119 11.31 2.25 -6.26
C PHE A 119 10.14 3.12 -6.75
N ALA A 120 9.01 3.08 -6.06
CA ALA A 120 7.80 3.76 -6.50
C ALA A 120 7.97 5.29 -6.65
N GLY A 121 8.79 5.92 -5.79
CA GLY A 121 9.10 7.35 -5.90
C GLY A 121 7.85 8.22 -5.96
N GLU A 122 7.78 9.14 -6.92
CA GLU A 122 6.61 10.01 -7.15
C GLU A 122 5.32 9.25 -7.53
N TYR A 123 5.44 8.01 -8.02
CA TYR A 123 4.31 7.12 -8.32
C TYR A 123 3.87 6.31 -7.10
N TRP A 124 4.16 6.77 -5.88
CA TRP A 124 3.80 6.09 -4.64
C TRP A 124 2.30 5.75 -4.57
N ARG A 125 1.42 6.56 -5.17
CA ARG A 125 -0.04 6.33 -5.14
C ARG A 125 -0.50 5.26 -6.14
N ASP A 126 0.15 5.21 -7.28
CA ASP A 126 -0.23 4.45 -8.47
C ASP A 126 1.00 3.81 -9.15
N PRO A 127 1.79 2.99 -8.42
CA PRO A 127 3.06 2.44 -8.91
C PRO A 127 2.91 1.54 -10.14
N TRP A 128 1.71 1.05 -10.41
CA TRP A 128 1.41 0.29 -11.62
C TRP A 128 1.51 1.10 -12.92
N MET A 129 1.48 2.44 -12.83
CA MET A 129 1.73 3.30 -13.99
C MET A 129 3.18 3.20 -14.47
N LEU A 130 4.13 2.84 -13.59
CA LEU A 130 5.53 2.58 -13.96
C LEU A 130 5.67 1.38 -14.91
N GLN A 131 4.82 0.36 -14.76
CA GLN A 131 4.84 -0.80 -15.64
C GLN A 131 4.35 -0.47 -17.05
N ASP A 132 3.42 0.48 -17.18
CA ASP A 132 2.89 0.89 -18.49
C ASP A 132 3.85 1.85 -19.23
N SER A 133 4.67 2.63 -18.49
CA SER A 133 5.74 3.44 -19.09
C SER A 133 6.88 2.62 -19.72
N SER A 134 6.94 1.31 -19.51
CA SER A 134 7.80 0.40 -20.29
C SER A 134 7.38 0.31 -21.77
N LYS A 135 6.23 0.88 -22.16
CA LYS A 135 5.84 1.15 -23.55
C LYS A 135 6.21 2.54 -24.06
N GLY A 136 7.01 3.31 -23.34
CA GLY A 136 7.57 4.57 -23.77
C GLY A 136 7.14 5.74 -22.90
N ALA A 137 7.94 6.04 -21.90
CA ALA A 137 8.18 7.41 -21.47
C ALA A 137 9.69 7.60 -21.38
N SER A 138 10.26 8.14 -22.45
CA SER A 138 11.58 8.75 -22.48
C SER A 138 11.61 9.98 -21.56
N ASN A 139 12.76 10.17 -20.90
CA ASN A 139 13.12 11.24 -19.95
C ASN A 139 12.54 10.96 -18.56
N TRP A 140 13.21 10.20 -17.69
CA TRP A 140 14.53 10.44 -17.10
C TRP A 140 15.27 9.14 -16.79
#